data_AF-A0A2S9T023-F1
#
_entry.id   AF-A0A2S9T023-F1
#
_cell.length_a   1.000
_cell.length_b   1.000
_cell.length_c   1.000
_cell.angle_alpha   90.00
_cell.angle_beta   90.00
_cell.angle_gamma   90.00
#
_symmetry.space_group_name_H-M   'P 1'
#
loop_
_entity.id
_entity.type
_entity.pdbx_description
1 polymer ?
#
loop_
_entity_poly.entity_id
_entity_poly.type
_entity_poly.pdbx_seq_one_letter_code
_entity_poly.pdbx_strand_id
1 'polypeptide(L)'
;MLANFKNSFENSSLKTKIELYLLPILLLFLFYVLFYNEKIEENQNTQNSELLNIENKKFTDSILELSNKIEDIAKSENLIIQKTQSSKEQIIIQLKGKRDYLLKFLEKAEEINSFTKIDFLSLKKFENEIYLIDVRVDVSKYYLKNKKVKDIINIEQEEINGAKDDEYKEEIIVRPDFKINAIVGSNTFINGTWFELNDEVLGYKIETIASDYVILKNNKDIIKLEVNSIEYFKNKN
;
A
#
# COMPACT_ATOMS: atom_id res chain seq x y z
N MET A 1 -58.93 -37.27 -7.19
CA MET A 1 -57.46 -37.04 -7.21
C MET A 1 -56.81 -37.21 -5.83
N LEU A 2 -57.27 -36.53 -4.76
CA LEU A 2 -56.70 -36.72 -3.41
C LEU A 2 -56.80 -38.15 -2.88
N ALA A 3 -57.92 -38.85 -3.12
CA ALA A 3 -58.09 -40.24 -2.68
C ALA A 3 -57.07 -41.20 -3.35
N ASN A 4 -56.77 -40.96 -4.63
CA ASN A 4 -55.76 -41.74 -5.36
C ASN A 4 -54.35 -41.42 -4.88
N PHE A 5 -54.06 -40.15 -4.52
CA PHE A 5 -52.77 -39.77 -3.95
C PHE A 5 -52.56 -40.39 -2.57
N LYS A 6 -53.59 -40.37 -1.71
CA LYS A 6 -53.56 -41.03 -0.40
C LYS A 6 -53.32 -42.54 -0.53
N ASN A 7 -54.05 -43.20 -1.41
CA ASN A 7 -53.92 -44.65 -1.61
C ASN A 7 -52.53 -45.03 -2.18
N SER A 8 -52.00 -44.23 -3.12
CA SER A 8 -50.65 -44.42 -3.64
C SER A 8 -49.56 -44.14 -2.60
N PHE A 9 -49.78 -43.17 -1.70
CA PHE A 9 -48.87 -42.87 -0.61
C PHE A 9 -48.87 -43.97 0.47
N GLU A 10 -50.04 -44.44 0.91
CA GLU A 10 -50.17 -45.49 1.92
C GLU A 10 -49.57 -46.82 1.45
N ASN A 11 -49.70 -47.16 0.17
CA ASN A 11 -49.12 -48.37 -0.42
C ASN A 11 -47.66 -48.22 -0.88
N SER A 12 -47.06 -47.04 -0.74
CA SER A 12 -45.67 -46.82 -1.12
C SER A 12 -44.70 -47.43 -0.10
N SER A 13 -43.49 -47.74 -0.58
CA SER A 13 -42.43 -48.28 0.25
C SER A 13 -42.03 -47.29 1.35
N LEU A 14 -41.54 -47.80 2.49
CA LEU A 14 -41.14 -46.99 3.64
C LEU A 14 -40.08 -45.93 3.24
N LYS A 15 -39.15 -46.31 2.36
CA LYS A 15 -38.16 -45.41 1.76
C LYS A 15 -38.81 -44.22 1.03
N THR A 16 -39.78 -44.49 0.16
CA THR A 16 -40.49 -43.46 -0.61
C THR A 16 -41.28 -42.51 0.31
N LYS A 17 -41.87 -43.03 1.39
CA LYS A 17 -42.55 -42.19 2.39
C LYS A 17 -41.58 -41.24 3.08
N ILE A 18 -40.43 -41.73 3.52
CA ILE A 18 -39.38 -40.92 4.15
C ILE A 18 -38.90 -39.83 3.18
N GLU A 19 -38.60 -40.18 1.93
CA GLU A 19 -38.16 -39.22 0.91
C GLU A 19 -39.19 -38.11 0.70
N LEU A 20 -40.48 -38.44 0.64
CA LEU A 20 -41.54 -37.46 0.44
C LEU A 20 -41.73 -36.53 1.66
N TYR A 21 -41.50 -37.03 2.88
CA TYR A 21 -41.50 -36.20 4.09
C TYR A 21 -40.24 -35.34 4.23
N LEU A 22 -39.10 -35.81 3.73
CA LEU A 22 -37.83 -35.09 3.79
C LEU A 22 -37.75 -33.97 2.76
N LEU A 23 -38.38 -34.15 1.60
CA LEU A 23 -38.42 -33.19 0.50
C LEU A 23 -38.83 -31.75 0.91
N PRO A 24 -39.92 -31.51 1.67
CA PRO A 24 -40.28 -30.15 2.09
C PRO A 24 -39.27 -29.53 3.05
N ILE A 25 -38.62 -30.33 3.90
CA ILE A 25 -37.56 -29.86 4.81
C ILE A 25 -36.33 -29.45 4.00
N LEU A 26 -35.97 -30.24 2.99
CA LEU A 26 -34.86 -29.95 2.08
C LEU A 26 -35.14 -28.67 1.26
N LEU A 27 -36.38 -28.47 0.80
CA LEU A 27 -36.79 -27.25 0.11
C LEU A 27 -36.72 -26.02 1.03
N LEU A 28 -37.17 -26.13 2.28
CA LEU A 28 -37.02 -25.06 3.27
C LEU A 28 -35.57 -24.73 3.56
N PHE A 29 -34.70 -25.75 3.69
CA PHE A 29 -33.27 -25.56 3.85
C PHE A 29 -32.64 -24.91 2.61
N LEU A 30 -33.06 -25.30 1.41
CA LEU A 30 -32.59 -24.69 0.17
C LEU A 30 -33.01 -23.22 0.08
N PHE A 31 -34.26 -22.90 0.44
CA PHE A 31 -34.71 -21.51 0.52
C PHE A 31 -33.96 -20.72 1.58
N TYR A 32 -33.68 -21.33 2.73
CA TYR A 32 -32.81 -20.74 3.72
C TYR A 32 -31.45 -20.44 3.10
N VAL A 33 -30.74 -21.39 2.48
CA VAL A 33 -29.43 -21.13 1.85
C VAL A 33 -29.49 -20.08 0.74
N LEU A 34 -30.53 -20.08 -0.10
CA LEU A 34 -30.66 -19.13 -1.22
C LEU A 34 -31.01 -17.71 -0.76
N PHE A 35 -31.75 -17.57 0.34
CA PHE A 35 -32.15 -16.27 0.90
C PHE A 35 -31.38 -15.89 2.17
N TYR A 36 -30.47 -16.75 2.63
CA TYR A 36 -29.48 -16.46 3.64
C TYR A 36 -28.43 -15.57 2.97
N ASN A 37 -28.84 -14.32 2.76
CA ASN A 37 -27.91 -13.22 2.81
C ASN A 37 -27.40 -13.20 4.25
N GLU A 38 -26.35 -13.98 4.50
CA GLU A 38 -25.32 -13.47 5.37
C GLU A 38 -25.00 -12.11 4.76
N LYS A 39 -25.53 -11.04 5.37
CA LYS A 39 -24.76 -9.82 5.41
C LYS A 39 -23.50 -10.26 6.13
N ILE A 40 -22.55 -10.75 5.33
CA ILE A 40 -21.17 -10.42 5.53
C ILE A 40 -21.27 -8.91 5.62
N GLU A 41 -21.38 -8.40 6.84
CA GLU A 41 -20.70 -7.17 7.16
C GLU A 41 -19.27 -7.50 6.75
N GLU A 42 -18.99 -7.30 5.46
CA GLU A 42 -17.77 -6.62 5.11
C GLU A 42 -17.81 -5.49 6.12
N ASN A 43 -16.85 -5.52 7.03
CA ASN A 43 -16.31 -4.27 7.47
C ASN A 43 -16.09 -3.50 6.18
N GLN A 44 -17.10 -2.75 5.74
CA GLN A 44 -16.95 -1.46 5.18
C GLN A 44 -16.23 -0.71 6.31
N ASN A 45 -14.93 -1.01 6.46
CA ASN A 45 -13.94 0.02 6.36
C ASN A 45 -14.55 0.94 5.32
N THR A 46 -15.07 2.06 5.81
CA THR A 46 -15.11 3.29 5.06
C THR A 46 -13.76 3.37 4.39
N GLN A 47 -13.62 2.72 3.23
CA GLN A 47 -12.51 2.93 2.33
C GLN A 47 -12.69 4.39 2.05
N ASN A 48 -11.83 5.19 2.67
CA ASN A 48 -11.81 6.63 2.54
C ASN A 48 -12.12 6.91 1.07
N SER A 49 -13.24 7.56 0.78
CA SER A 49 -13.66 7.85 -0.59
C SER A 49 -12.56 8.59 -1.36
N GLU A 50 -11.65 9.25 -0.63
CA GLU A 50 -10.39 9.79 -1.10
C GLU A 50 -9.41 8.75 -1.69
N LEU A 51 -9.24 7.57 -1.07
CA LEU A 51 -8.37 6.50 -1.61
C LEU A 51 -8.93 5.90 -2.91
N LEU A 52 -10.26 5.72 -3.00
CA LEU A 52 -10.94 5.28 -4.22
C LEU A 52 -10.83 6.32 -5.35
N ASN A 53 -10.78 7.61 -5.01
CA ASN A 53 -10.53 8.69 -5.97
C ASN A 53 -9.08 8.70 -6.48
N ILE A 54 -8.11 8.27 -5.67
CA ILE A 54 -6.70 8.22 -6.06
C ILE A 54 -6.46 7.13 -7.12
N GLU A 55 -7.05 5.93 -6.98
CA GLU A 55 -6.84 4.84 -7.93
C GLU A 55 -7.36 5.15 -9.35
N ASN A 56 -8.38 6.01 -9.46
CA ASN A 56 -8.96 6.46 -10.72
C ASN A 56 -8.28 7.70 -11.33
N LYS A 57 -7.27 8.26 -10.66
CA LYS A 57 -6.55 9.44 -11.15
C LYS A 57 -5.69 9.05 -12.37
N LYS A 58 -5.93 9.71 -13.49
CA LYS A 58 -5.16 9.52 -14.73
C LYS A 58 -4.02 10.53 -14.83
N PHE A 59 -2.95 10.16 -15.53
CA PHE A 59 -1.88 11.09 -15.86
C PHE A 59 -2.39 12.16 -16.84
N THR A 60 -2.26 13.43 -16.47
CA THR A 60 -2.76 14.58 -17.25
C THR A 60 -1.67 15.36 -17.95
N ASP A 61 -0.41 15.17 -17.54
CA ASP A 61 0.71 15.94 -18.07
C ASP A 61 1.19 15.38 -19.42
N SER A 62 2.21 16.02 -19.99
CA SER A 62 2.75 15.64 -21.29
C SER A 62 3.43 14.28 -21.23
N ILE A 63 2.84 13.29 -21.90
CA ILE A 63 3.43 11.94 -22.06
C ILE A 63 4.74 12.02 -22.84
N LEU A 64 4.87 12.97 -23.78
CA LEU A 64 6.10 13.17 -24.52
C LEU A 64 7.24 13.64 -23.58
N GLU A 65 6.95 14.57 -22.68
CA GLU A 65 7.94 15.01 -21.67
C GLU A 65 8.31 13.87 -20.73
N LEU A 66 7.34 13.06 -20.30
CA LEU A 66 7.60 11.88 -19.49
C LEU A 66 8.49 10.87 -20.22
N SER A 67 8.22 10.64 -21.51
CA SER A 67 9.02 9.78 -22.37
C SER A 67 10.46 10.30 -22.47
N ASN A 68 10.65 11.61 -22.68
CA ASN A 68 11.98 12.23 -22.73
C ASN A 68 12.72 12.09 -21.39
N LYS A 69 12.03 12.27 -20.26
CA LYS A 69 12.63 12.05 -18.93
C LYS A 69 13.14 10.61 -18.77
N ILE A 70 12.37 9.62 -19.20
CA ILE A 70 12.81 8.21 -19.12
C ILE A 70 14.02 7.97 -20.03
N GLU A 71 14.04 8.58 -21.23
CA GLU A 71 15.21 8.51 -22.11
C GLU A 71 16.46 9.13 -21.49
N ASP A 72 16.33 10.30 -20.85
CA ASP A 72 17.46 10.97 -20.23
C ASP A 72 18.01 10.18 -19.04
N ILE A 73 17.14 9.52 -18.28
CA ILE A 73 17.55 8.56 -17.24
C ILE A 73 18.34 7.40 -17.88
N ALA A 74 17.85 6.81 -18.98
CA ALA A 74 18.56 5.73 -19.67
C ALA A 74 19.96 6.16 -20.13
N LYS A 75 20.08 7.35 -20.74
CA LYS A 75 21.37 7.91 -21.17
C LYS A 75 22.30 8.15 -19.97
N SER A 76 21.78 8.66 -18.86
CA SER A 76 22.57 8.93 -17.64
C SER A 76 23.16 7.66 -17.04
N GLU A 77 22.48 6.51 -17.19
CA GLU A 77 22.95 5.20 -16.75
C GLU A 77 23.77 4.47 -17.82
N ASN A 78 24.21 5.13 -18.90
CA ASN A 78 24.97 4.52 -19.99
C ASN A 78 24.23 3.41 -20.76
N LEU A 79 22.90 3.49 -20.85
CA LEU A 79 22.09 2.64 -21.73
C LEU A 79 21.85 3.35 -23.08
N ILE A 80 22.04 2.60 -24.17
CA ILE A 80 21.83 3.12 -25.53
C ILE A 80 20.38 2.90 -25.91
N ILE A 81 19.64 3.99 -26.19
CA ILE A 81 18.26 3.90 -26.67
C ILE A 81 18.26 3.52 -28.15
N GLN A 82 17.56 2.45 -28.48
CA GLN A 82 17.33 2.04 -29.86
C GLN A 82 16.02 2.60 -30.40
N LYS A 83 14.99 2.61 -29.56
CA LYS A 83 13.64 3.02 -29.95
C LYS A 83 12.83 3.41 -28.73
N THR A 84 12.02 4.43 -28.87
CA THR A 84 10.99 4.80 -27.91
C THR A 84 9.65 4.94 -28.62
N GLN A 85 8.59 4.46 -28.00
CA GLN A 85 7.22 4.60 -28.48
C GLN A 85 6.31 4.97 -27.31
N SER A 86 5.69 6.13 -27.38
CA SER A 86 4.73 6.60 -26.38
C SER A 86 3.30 6.54 -26.91
N SER A 87 2.39 6.03 -26.10
CA SER A 87 0.94 6.13 -26.30
C SER A 87 0.30 6.78 -25.07
N LYS A 88 -1.03 6.98 -25.09
CA LYS A 88 -1.76 7.62 -23.99
C LYS A 88 -1.59 6.90 -22.64
N GLU A 89 -1.34 5.60 -22.66
CA GLU A 89 -1.38 4.74 -21.48
C GLU A 89 -0.07 4.02 -21.21
N GLN A 90 0.86 4.00 -22.17
CA GLN A 90 2.12 3.27 -22.03
C GLN A 90 3.27 3.95 -22.78
N ILE A 91 4.47 3.76 -22.27
CA ILE A 91 5.73 4.13 -22.90
C ILE A 91 6.56 2.86 -23.04
N ILE A 92 6.95 2.53 -24.27
CA ILE A 92 7.79 1.37 -24.60
C ILE A 92 9.15 1.88 -25.02
N ILE A 93 10.20 1.38 -24.38
CA ILE A 93 11.59 1.77 -24.66
C ILE A 93 12.42 0.51 -24.90
N GLN A 94 13.14 0.52 -26.01
CA GLN A 94 14.09 -0.51 -26.39
C GLN A 94 15.49 0.03 -26.15
N LEU A 95 16.25 -0.63 -25.28
CA LEU A 95 17.56 -0.23 -24.82
C LEU A 95 18.60 -1.31 -25.16
N LYS A 96 19.86 -0.90 -25.28
CA LYS A 96 21.01 -1.78 -25.39
C LYS A 96 22.04 -1.39 -24.32
N GLY A 97 22.46 -2.35 -23.49
CA GLY A 97 23.44 -2.06 -22.45
C GLY A 97 23.78 -3.25 -21.56
N LYS A 98 24.60 -3.00 -20.53
CA LYS A 98 24.97 -3.99 -19.53
C LYS A 98 23.89 -4.14 -18.46
N ARG A 99 23.80 -5.34 -17.86
CA ARG A 99 22.84 -5.64 -16.79
C ARG A 99 23.00 -4.73 -15.56
N ASP A 100 24.22 -4.36 -15.18
CA ASP A 100 24.46 -3.56 -13.97
C ASP A 100 23.84 -2.15 -14.05
N TYR A 101 23.85 -1.57 -15.26
CA TYR A 101 23.25 -0.27 -15.54
C TYR A 101 21.72 -0.32 -15.61
N LEU A 102 21.17 -1.47 -16.00
CA LEU A 102 19.73 -1.68 -16.07
C LEU A 102 19.07 -1.51 -14.69
N LEU A 103 19.64 -2.08 -13.63
CA LEU A 103 19.03 -2.01 -12.29
C LEU A 103 18.82 -0.56 -11.83
N LYS A 104 19.83 0.29 -12.01
CA LYS A 104 19.75 1.72 -11.66
C LYS A 104 18.75 2.47 -12.52
N PHE A 105 18.71 2.15 -13.81
CA PHE A 105 17.70 2.72 -14.72
C PHE A 105 16.29 2.35 -14.28
N LEU A 106 16.01 1.09 -13.96
CA LEU A 106 14.68 0.64 -13.56
C LEU A 106 14.23 1.32 -12.26
N GLU A 107 15.14 1.44 -11.28
CA GLU A 107 14.87 2.14 -10.02
C GLU A 107 14.50 3.60 -10.27
N LYS A 108 15.34 4.35 -11.00
CA LYS A 108 15.07 5.76 -11.31
C LYS A 108 13.81 5.95 -12.16
N ALA A 109 13.57 5.06 -13.14
CA ALA A 109 12.38 5.13 -13.99
C ALA A 109 11.09 4.85 -13.19
N GLU A 110 11.15 3.97 -12.19
CA GLU A 110 10.08 3.77 -11.20
C GLU A 110 9.93 4.93 -10.21
N GLU A 111 10.87 5.87 -10.11
CA GLU A 111 10.79 6.95 -9.11
C GLU A 111 10.40 8.31 -9.71
N ILE A 112 10.27 8.41 -11.04
CA ILE A 112 9.97 9.66 -11.73
C ILE A 112 8.74 10.38 -11.16
N ASN A 113 7.65 9.63 -10.97
CA ASN A 113 6.42 10.14 -10.38
C ASN A 113 5.52 8.99 -9.92
N SER A 114 4.36 9.31 -9.35
CA SER A 114 3.35 8.32 -8.95
C SER A 114 2.50 7.78 -10.09
N PHE A 115 2.78 8.08 -11.37
CA PHE A 115 1.99 7.58 -12.50
C PHE A 115 2.74 6.57 -13.36
N THR A 116 4.06 6.54 -13.28
CA THR A 116 4.90 5.55 -13.95
C THR A 116 4.82 4.21 -13.23
N LYS A 117 4.83 3.09 -13.95
CA LYS A 117 5.09 1.78 -13.37
C LYS A 117 5.64 0.86 -14.43
N ILE A 118 6.72 0.15 -14.14
CA ILE A 118 7.28 -0.84 -15.05
C ILE A 118 6.42 -2.10 -14.95
N ASP A 119 5.63 -2.37 -15.99
CA ASP A 119 4.72 -3.52 -16.06
C ASP A 119 5.31 -4.67 -16.89
N PHE A 120 6.31 -4.40 -17.73
CA PHE A 120 7.02 -5.42 -18.49
C PHE A 120 8.51 -5.10 -18.66
N LEU A 121 9.31 -6.16 -18.53
CA LEU A 121 10.75 -6.15 -18.74
C LEU A 121 11.16 -7.45 -19.46
N SER A 122 11.85 -7.31 -20.59
CA SER A 122 12.44 -8.43 -21.33
C SER A 122 13.92 -8.17 -21.57
N LEU A 123 14.74 -9.19 -21.35
CA LEU A 123 16.18 -9.16 -21.58
C LEU A 123 16.56 -10.26 -22.56
N LYS A 124 17.19 -9.88 -23.66
CA LYS A 124 17.77 -10.81 -24.64
C LYS A 124 19.26 -10.57 -24.74
N LYS A 125 20.06 -11.61 -24.51
CA LYS A 125 21.51 -11.52 -24.70
C LYS A 125 21.82 -11.26 -26.18
N PHE A 126 22.67 -10.26 -26.45
CA PHE A 126 23.10 -9.91 -27.81
C PHE A 126 24.52 -10.41 -28.05
N GLU A 127 25.51 -9.77 -27.43
CA GLU A 127 26.94 -10.06 -27.55
C GLU A 127 27.64 -9.80 -26.20
N ASN A 128 28.57 -10.66 -25.81
CA ASN A 128 29.29 -10.54 -24.53
C ASN A 128 28.34 -10.31 -23.32
N GLU A 129 28.58 -9.26 -22.53
CA GLU A 129 27.75 -8.81 -21.39
C GLU A 129 26.68 -7.77 -21.79
N ILE A 130 26.40 -7.62 -23.09
CA ILE A 130 25.45 -6.65 -23.62
C ILE A 130 24.11 -7.33 -23.91
N TYR A 131 23.05 -6.68 -23.44
CA TYR A 131 21.66 -7.14 -23.57
C TYR A 131 20.87 -6.15 -24.41
N LEU A 132 19.97 -6.68 -25.23
CA LEU A 132 18.81 -5.96 -25.74
C LEU A 132 17.72 -6.04 -24.66
N ILE A 133 17.20 -4.89 -24.29
CA ILE A 133 16.29 -4.75 -23.17
C ILE A 133 15.04 -4.06 -23.70
N ASP A 134 13.88 -4.69 -23.54
CA ASP A 134 12.58 -4.06 -23.81
C ASP A 134 11.93 -3.74 -22.47
N VAL A 135 11.61 -2.47 -22.25
CA VAL A 135 10.92 -1.98 -21.05
C VAL A 135 9.61 -1.36 -21.46
N ARG A 136 8.54 -1.73 -20.77
CA ARG A 136 7.26 -1.03 -20.85
C ARG A 136 6.97 -0.36 -19.51
N VAL A 137 6.56 0.88 -19.60
CA VAL A 137 6.16 1.73 -18.49
C VAL A 137 4.68 2.07 -18.69
N ASP A 138 3.83 1.58 -17.81
CA ASP A 138 2.43 1.97 -17.71
C ASP A 138 2.33 3.38 -17.11
N VAL A 139 1.48 4.20 -17.70
CA VAL A 139 1.17 5.58 -17.29
C VAL A 139 -0.34 5.83 -17.20
N SER A 140 -1.15 4.77 -17.26
CA SER A 140 -2.61 4.84 -17.35
C SER A 140 -3.29 5.34 -16.07
N LYS A 141 -2.67 5.12 -14.90
CA LYS A 141 -3.26 5.40 -13.59
C LYS A 141 -2.23 5.78 -12.54
N TYR A 142 -2.71 6.25 -11.40
CA TYR A 142 -1.89 6.54 -10.24
C TYR A 142 -1.50 5.27 -9.48
N TYR A 143 -0.26 5.26 -9.02
CA TYR A 143 0.40 4.20 -8.28
C TYR A 143 0.91 4.73 -6.94
N LEU A 144 0.48 4.08 -5.86
CA LEU A 144 1.05 4.32 -4.55
C LEU A 144 2.39 3.58 -4.47
N LYS A 145 3.49 4.35 -4.41
CA LYS A 145 4.85 3.82 -4.39
C LYS A 145 5.43 3.93 -3.00
N ASN A 146 5.98 2.84 -2.50
CA ASN A 146 6.76 2.85 -1.26
C ASN A 146 8.13 3.44 -1.59
N LYS A 147 8.29 4.76 -1.46
CA LYS A 147 9.60 5.39 -1.58
C LYS A 147 10.52 4.76 -0.53
N LYS A 148 11.74 4.38 -0.94
CA LYS A 148 12.77 4.04 0.03
C LYS A 148 13.02 5.30 0.86
N VAL A 149 13.12 5.15 2.18
CA VAL A 149 13.26 6.24 3.17
C VAL A 149 14.39 7.23 2.85
N LYS A 150 15.31 6.89 1.94
CA LYS A 150 16.38 7.78 1.47
C LYS A 150 15.91 9.04 0.74
N ASP A 151 14.76 9.03 0.04
CA ASP A 151 14.36 10.15 -0.83
C ASP A 151 13.35 11.12 -0.20
N ILE A 152 12.87 10.83 1.02
CA ILE A 152 12.05 11.81 1.77
C ILE A 152 12.92 13.04 2.13
N ILE A 153 14.25 12.84 2.27
CA ILE A 153 15.23 13.86 2.63
C ILE A 153 15.44 14.91 1.52
N ASN A 154 15.28 14.54 0.25
CA ASN A 154 15.59 15.42 -0.88
C ASN A 154 14.40 16.23 -1.40
N ILE A 155 13.16 15.82 -1.11
CA ILE A 155 11.96 16.51 -1.61
C ILE A 155 11.73 17.83 -0.83
N GLU A 156 12.11 17.88 0.44
CA GLU A 156 12.05 19.13 1.22
C GLU A 156 13.17 20.13 0.87
N GLN A 157 14.22 19.70 0.16
CA GLN A 157 15.37 20.56 -0.21
C GLN A 157 15.18 21.33 -1.53
N GLU A 158 14.24 20.94 -2.40
CA GLU A 158 14.01 21.63 -3.68
C GLU A 158 12.99 22.78 -3.59
N GLU A 159 12.14 22.84 -2.55
CA GLU A 159 11.15 23.92 -2.39
C GLU A 159 11.64 25.13 -1.59
N ILE A 160 12.86 25.10 -1.02
CA ILE A 160 13.40 26.20 -0.21
C ILE A 160 14.82 26.55 -0.66
N ASN A 161 14.99 26.99 -1.90
CA ASN A 161 16.22 27.68 -2.30
C ASN A 161 15.91 28.96 -3.06
N GLY A 162 15.27 29.87 -2.32
CA GLY A 162 15.30 31.30 -2.57
C GLY A 162 16.10 32.00 -1.47
N ALA A 163 17.34 32.36 -1.81
CA ALA A 163 18.14 33.42 -1.21
C ALA A 163 19.02 33.12 0.04
N LYS A 164 20.33 33.28 -0.23
CA LYS A 164 21.42 33.83 0.59
C LYS A 164 22.25 32.87 1.44
N ASP A 165 23.54 32.90 1.11
CA ASP A 165 24.69 32.64 1.95
C ASP A 165 24.44 33.05 3.40
N ASP A 166 24.68 32.14 4.35
CA ASP A 166 25.63 32.34 5.44
C ASP A 166 25.80 31.04 6.25
N GLU A 167 27.03 30.83 6.65
CA GLU A 167 27.59 29.64 7.27
C GLU A 167 27.08 29.44 8.72
N TYR A 168 26.14 28.51 8.92
CA TYR A 168 25.94 27.80 10.20
C TYR A 168 25.58 26.34 9.92
N LYS A 169 26.52 25.43 10.18
CA LYS A 169 26.23 23.98 10.21
C LYS A 169 25.45 23.67 11.49
N GLU A 170 24.13 23.77 11.43
CA GLU A 170 23.28 23.12 12.42
C GLU A 170 23.47 21.60 12.29
N GLU A 171 23.84 20.92 13.38
CA GLU A 171 23.79 19.47 13.46
C GLU A 171 22.35 19.03 13.21
N ILE A 172 22.08 18.43 12.04
CA ILE A 172 20.78 17.86 11.70
C ILE A 172 20.48 16.76 12.74
N ILE A 173 19.55 17.04 13.67
CA ILE A 173 19.08 16.06 14.64
C ILE A 173 18.18 15.07 13.89
N VAL A 174 18.74 13.91 13.53
CA VAL A 174 17.98 12.78 12.99
C VAL A 174 17.05 12.28 14.08
N ARG A 175 15.75 12.56 13.96
CA ARG A 175 14.73 12.06 14.90
C ARG A 175 14.39 10.62 14.53
N PRO A 176 14.58 9.65 15.43
CA PRO A 176 14.12 8.29 15.18
C PRO A 176 12.58 8.26 15.14
N ASP A 177 12.03 7.42 14.26
CA ASP A 177 10.58 7.21 14.17
C ASP A 177 10.08 6.44 15.41
N PHE A 178 9.14 7.04 16.13
CA PHE A 178 8.46 6.42 17.26
C PHE A 178 7.01 6.12 16.91
N LYS A 179 6.63 4.85 17.00
CA LYS A 179 5.25 4.38 16.91
C LYS A 179 4.82 3.88 18.28
N ILE A 180 3.90 4.60 18.91
CA ILE A 180 3.23 4.11 20.12
C ILE A 180 2.08 3.19 19.71
N ASN A 181 2.06 1.95 20.19
CA ASN A 181 0.96 1.04 19.90
C ASN A 181 0.01 0.84 21.09
N ALA A 182 0.46 1.00 22.34
CA ALA A 182 -0.41 0.94 23.51
C ALA A 182 0.21 1.60 24.74
N ILE A 183 -0.64 2.01 25.68
CA ILE A 183 -0.25 2.35 27.05
C ILE A 183 -1.15 1.54 27.98
N VAL A 184 -0.56 0.81 28.92
CA VAL A 184 -1.29 -0.03 29.86
C VAL A 184 -0.72 0.20 31.25
N GLY A 185 -1.50 0.89 32.10
CA GLY A 185 -1.07 1.27 33.45
C GLY A 185 0.17 2.16 33.42
N SER A 186 1.25 1.71 34.04
CA SER A 186 2.55 2.39 34.10
C SER A 186 3.51 2.02 32.97
N ASN A 187 3.07 1.20 32.00
CA ASN A 187 3.93 0.65 30.96
C ASN A 187 3.47 1.12 29.58
N THR A 188 4.43 1.34 28.68
CA THR A 188 4.17 1.76 27.31
C THR A 188 4.72 0.77 26.30
N PHE A 189 4.00 0.58 25.20
CA PHE A 189 4.41 -0.28 24.10
C PHE A 189 4.76 0.60 22.89
N ILE A 190 6.06 0.73 22.64
CA ILE A 190 6.63 1.61 21.61
C ILE A 190 7.47 0.75 20.66
N ASN A 191 7.29 0.92 19.35
CA ASN A 191 8.03 0.20 18.31
C ASN A 191 8.04 -1.34 18.50
N GLY A 192 6.96 -1.90 19.05
CA GLY A 192 6.83 -3.34 19.26
C GLY A 192 7.46 -3.89 20.54
N THR A 193 7.96 -3.04 21.45
CA THR A 193 8.59 -3.44 22.73
C THR A 193 7.95 -2.71 23.91
N TRP A 194 7.87 -3.37 25.07
CA TRP A 194 7.37 -2.79 26.32
C TRP A 194 8.48 -2.06 27.07
N PHE A 195 8.14 -0.88 27.61
CA PHE A 195 9.03 -0.04 28.39
C PHE A 195 8.31 0.53 29.63
N GLU A 196 9.08 0.75 30.68
CA GLU A 196 8.64 1.34 31.94
C GLU A 196 9.14 2.78 32.10
N LEU A 197 8.73 3.44 33.19
CA LEU A 197 9.21 4.77 33.52
C LEU A 197 10.73 4.76 33.73
N ASN A 198 11.43 5.72 33.11
CA ASN A 198 12.89 5.85 33.07
C ASN A 198 13.64 4.91 32.12
N ASP A 199 12.96 4.01 31.41
CA ASP A 199 13.62 3.20 30.39
C ASP A 199 14.04 4.06 29.18
N GLU A 200 15.02 3.54 28.44
CA GLU A 200 15.57 4.19 27.27
C GLU A 200 15.10 3.52 25.97
N VAL A 201 14.54 4.31 25.07
CA VAL A 201 14.11 3.88 23.74
C VAL A 201 14.79 4.76 22.68
N LEU A 202 15.65 4.16 21.86
CA LEU A 202 16.37 4.82 20.76
C LEU A 202 17.10 6.12 21.17
N GLY A 203 17.70 6.15 22.37
CA GLY A 203 18.41 7.33 22.88
C GLY A 203 17.55 8.33 23.66
N TYR A 204 16.26 8.03 23.87
CA TYR A 204 15.33 8.88 24.62
C TYR A 204 14.88 8.18 25.88
N LYS A 205 14.88 8.91 26.99
CA LYS A 205 14.39 8.43 28.27
C LYS A 205 12.89 8.67 28.40
N ILE A 206 12.15 7.68 28.87
CA ILE A 206 10.73 7.83 29.18
C ILE A 206 10.59 8.60 30.49
N GLU A 207 10.20 9.87 30.39
CA GLU A 207 10.04 10.77 31.54
C GLU A 207 8.63 10.70 32.13
N THR A 208 7.62 10.41 31.30
CA THR A 208 6.22 10.35 31.76
C THR A 208 5.42 9.33 30.96
N ILE A 209 4.64 8.51 31.66
CA ILE A 209 3.64 7.61 31.08
C ILE A 209 2.28 8.01 31.67
N ALA A 210 1.41 8.58 30.84
CA ALA A 210 0.02 8.89 31.15
C ALA A 210 -0.90 7.91 30.42
N SER A 211 -2.20 7.90 30.75
CA SER A 211 -3.16 6.96 30.13
C SER A 211 -3.30 7.11 28.60
N ASP A 212 -3.01 8.30 28.08
CA ASP A 212 -3.27 8.72 26.72
C ASP A 212 -2.03 9.22 25.98
N TYR A 213 -0.93 9.48 26.70
CA TYR A 213 0.32 9.93 26.11
C TYR A 213 1.56 9.48 26.88
N VAL A 214 2.70 9.49 26.18
CA VAL A 214 4.03 9.26 26.75
C VAL A 214 4.96 10.39 26.35
N ILE A 215 5.79 10.86 27.28
CA ILE A 215 6.82 11.87 27.03
C ILE A 215 8.19 11.18 27.02
N LEU A 216 8.86 11.31 25.88
CA LEU A 216 10.23 10.87 25.64
C LEU A 216 11.14 12.09 25.65
N LYS A 217 12.26 12.02 26.36
CA LYS A 217 13.18 13.16 26.49
C LYS A 217 14.63 12.71 26.33
N ASN A 218 15.36 13.49 25.56
CA ASN A 218 16.81 13.44 25.48
C ASN A 218 17.37 14.84 25.80
N ASN A 219 18.68 14.97 25.87
CA ASN A 219 19.39 16.22 26.14
C ASN A 219 19.14 17.30 25.06
N LYS A 220 18.65 16.91 23.89
CA LYS A 220 18.47 17.80 22.72
C LYS A 220 16.99 18.13 22.44
N ASP A 221 16.04 17.26 22.81
CA ASP A 221 14.64 17.39 22.42
C ASP A 221 13.67 16.59 23.31
N ILE A 222 12.39 16.95 23.21
CA ILE A 222 11.26 16.34 23.92
C ILE A 222 10.22 15.92 22.88
N ILE A 223 9.77 14.68 22.93
CA ILE A 223 8.79 14.09 22.02
C ILE A 223 7.59 13.61 22.84
N LYS A 224 6.39 14.03 22.44
CA LYS A 224 5.12 13.55 23.01
C LYS A 224 4.47 12.57 22.04
N LEU A 225 4.23 11.35 22.49
CA LEU A 225 3.52 10.31 21.73
C LEU A 225 2.12 10.16 22.30
N GLU A 226 1.09 10.28 21.45
CA GLU A 226 -0.31 10.16 21.85
C GLU A 226 -0.93 8.89 21.24
N VAL A 227 -1.69 8.14 22.03
CA VAL A 227 -2.41 6.98 21.52
C VAL A 227 -3.75 7.46 20.96
N ASN A 228 -3.91 7.40 19.64
CA ASN A 228 -5.06 7.97 18.92
C ASN A 228 -6.41 7.23 19.14
N SER A 229 -6.54 6.42 20.19
CA SER A 229 -7.72 5.59 20.47
C SER A 229 -8.81 6.30 21.30
N ILE A 230 -8.61 7.56 21.70
CA ILE A 230 -9.51 8.25 22.65
C ILE A 230 -10.66 9.02 21.99
N GLU A 231 -10.71 9.15 20.66
CA GLU A 231 -11.91 9.68 20.00
C GLU A 231 -13.17 8.88 20.34
N TYR A 232 -13.05 7.57 20.62
CA TYR A 232 -14.17 6.72 21.02
C TYR A 232 -14.63 6.89 22.48
N PHE A 233 -13.81 7.50 23.35
CA PHE A 233 -14.15 7.69 24.76
C PHE A 233 -14.57 9.13 25.12
N LYS A 234 -14.33 10.11 24.24
CA LYS A 234 -14.72 11.52 24.49
C LYS A 234 -16.22 11.79 24.39
N ASN A 235 -17.02 10.88 23.81
CA ASN A 235 -18.47 11.06 23.60
C ASN A 235 -19.37 10.45 24.69
N LYS A 236 -18.89 10.34 25.94
CA LYS A 236 -19.75 10.09 27.09
C LYS A 236 -19.39 11.03 28.24
N ASN A 237 -19.96 12.24 28.16
CA ASN A 237 -20.35 13.05 29.31
C ASN A 237 -21.54 13.92 28.89
#